data_AF-A0A3D1AUB8-F1
#
_entry.id   AF-A0A3D1AUB8-F1
#
_cell.length_a   1.000
_cell.length_b   1.000
_cell.length_c   1.000
_cell.angle_alpha   90.00
_cell.angle_beta   90.00
_cell.angle_gamma   90.00
#
_symmetry.space_group_name_H-M   'P 1'
#
loop_
_entity.id
_entity.type
_entity.pdbx_description
1 polymer ?
#
loop_
_entity_poly.entity_id
_entity_poly.type
_entity_poly.pdbx_seq_one_letter_code
_entity_poly.pdbx_strand_id
1 'polypeptide(L)'
;MAFHKPRTRLVNFRLTEEEYETLKSAAENRGARSISDFARAAILSSVATQDSGASHGQGLTGIDRKLEEINVAVERLAGMLAMRMTSNAA
;
A
#
# COMPACT_ATOMS: atom_id res chain seq x y z
N MET A 1 34.17 20.05 -26.51
CA MET A 1 33.14 20.59 -25.59
C MET A 1 31.90 19.71 -25.72
N ALA A 2 31.72 18.74 -24.84
CA ALA A 2 30.58 17.83 -24.90
C ALA A 2 29.34 18.53 -24.32
N PHE A 3 28.36 18.84 -25.17
CA PHE A 3 27.05 19.31 -24.72
C PHE A 3 26.33 18.16 -24.04
N HIS A 4 26.33 18.13 -22.70
CA HIS A 4 25.50 17.22 -21.93
C HIS A 4 24.03 17.59 -22.19
N LYS A 5 23.38 16.83 -23.07
CA LYS A 5 21.96 16.98 -23.36
C LYS A 5 21.17 16.87 -22.04
N PRO A 6 20.25 17.81 -21.73
CA PRO A 6 19.42 17.71 -20.53
C PRO A 6 18.70 16.37 -20.52
N ARG A 7 18.93 15.55 -19.47
CA ARG A 7 18.32 14.22 -19.32
C ARG A 7 16.87 14.29 -18.80
N THR A 8 16.34 15.49 -18.62
CA THR A 8 14.98 15.74 -18.14
C THR A 8 14.04 15.96 -19.32
N ARG A 9 12.89 15.25 -19.32
CA ARG A 9 11.78 15.51 -20.23
C ARG A 9 10.61 16.13 -19.44
N LEU A 10 9.94 17.10 -20.04
CA LEU A 10 8.76 17.72 -19.45
C LEU A 10 7.52 16.89 -19.77
N VAL A 11 6.64 16.73 -18.79
CA VAL A 11 5.37 16.02 -18.90
C VAL A 11 4.27 17.01 -18.57
N ASN A 12 3.26 17.11 -19.44
CA ASN A 12 2.07 17.92 -19.20
C ASN A 12 0.92 17.02 -18.78
N PHE A 13 0.25 17.38 -17.70
CA PHE A 13 -0.97 16.73 -17.23
C PHE A 13 -2.14 17.70 -17.44
N ARG A 14 -3.27 17.17 -17.87
CA ARG A 14 -4.54 17.89 -17.83
C ARG A 14 -5.26 17.43 -16.58
N LEU A 15 -5.57 18.38 -15.70
CA LEU A 15 -6.29 18.16 -14.46
C LEU A 15 -7.51 19.07 -14.47
N THR A 16 -8.56 18.65 -13.79
CA THR A 16 -9.65 19.55 -13.41
C THR A 16 -9.19 20.49 -12.29
N GLU A 17 -9.94 21.57 -12.06
CA GLU A 17 -9.61 22.53 -10.98
C GLU A 17 -9.61 21.85 -9.60
N GLU A 18 -10.56 20.94 -9.37
CA GLU A 18 -10.69 20.19 -8.12
C GLU A 18 -9.49 19.25 -7.89
N GLU A 19 -9.03 18.57 -8.95
CA GLU A 19 -7.85 17.71 -8.90
C GLU A 19 -6.58 18.52 -8.65
N TYR A 20 -6.48 19.71 -9.25
CA TYR A 20 -5.34 20.61 -9.04
C TYR A 20 -5.26 21.11 -7.61
N GLU A 21 -6.37 21.59 -7.03
CA GLU A 21 -6.39 22.04 -5.63
C GLU A 21 -6.11 20.90 -4.65
N THR A 22 -6.63 19.70 -4.94
CA THR A 22 -6.30 18.49 -4.16
C THR A 22 -4.80 18.18 -4.22
N LEU A 23 -4.20 18.23 -5.41
CA LEU A 23 -2.78 17.98 -5.62
C LEU A 23 -1.91 19.02 -4.91
N LYS A 24 -2.32 20.29 -4.94
CA LYS A 24 -1.66 21.41 -4.29
C LYS A 24 -1.70 21.28 -2.76
N SER A 25 -2.87 20.98 -2.18
CA SER A 25 -3.00 20.73 -0.74
C SER A 25 -2.15 19.53 -0.30
N ALA A 26 -2.12 18.46 -1.09
CA ALA A 26 -1.28 17.30 -0.80
C ALA A 26 0.23 17.64 -0.88
N ALA A 27 0.64 18.49 -1.83
CA ALA A 27 2.02 18.95 -1.94
C ALA A 27 2.45 19.80 -0.73
N GLU A 28 1.59 20.71 -0.27
CA GLU A 28 1.80 21.53 0.92
C GLU A 28 1.91 20.68 2.19
N ASN A 29 0.98 19.75 2.40
CA ASN A 29 0.97 18.84 3.56
C ASN A 29 2.22 17.97 3.64
N ARG A 30 2.81 17.63 2.50
CA ARG A 30 4.03 16.80 2.42
C ARG A 30 5.33 17.63 2.44
N GLY A 31 5.23 18.97 2.53
CA GLY A 31 6.36 19.88 2.58
C GLY A 31 7.17 19.97 1.28
N ALA A 32 6.55 19.64 0.14
CA ALA A 32 7.25 19.66 -1.14
C ALA A 32 7.53 21.10 -1.60
N ARG A 33 8.71 21.33 -2.19
CA ARG A 33 9.10 22.67 -2.68
C ARG A 33 8.33 23.11 -3.93
N SER A 34 7.64 22.20 -4.61
CA SER A 34 6.74 22.51 -5.73
C SER A 34 5.78 21.36 -6.00
N ILE A 35 4.66 21.67 -6.66
CA ILE A 35 3.70 20.67 -7.15
C ILE A 35 4.37 19.66 -8.09
N SER A 36 5.28 20.10 -8.96
CA SER A 36 5.98 19.20 -9.89
C SER A 36 6.90 18.21 -9.17
N ASP A 37 7.51 18.62 -8.05
CA ASP A 37 8.37 17.75 -7.26
C ASP A 37 7.54 16.73 -6.47
N PHE A 38 6.41 17.17 -5.90
CA PHE A 38 5.42 16.28 -5.30
C PHE A 38 4.89 15.26 -6.32
N ALA A 39 4.45 15.73 -7.49
CA ALA A 39 3.92 14.87 -8.54
C ALA A 39 4.97 13.87 -9.03
N ARG A 40 6.24 14.29 -9.19
CA ARG A 40 7.34 13.39 -9.53
C ARG A 40 7.51 12.31 -8.47
N ALA A 41 7.56 12.67 -7.20
CA ALA A 41 7.72 11.72 -6.10
C ALA A 41 6.54 10.73 -6.03
N ALA A 42 5.31 11.23 -6.16
CA ALA A 42 4.10 10.41 -6.16
C ALA A 42 4.10 9.42 -7.33
N ILE A 43 4.33 9.89 -8.56
CA ILE A 43 4.36 9.04 -9.77
C ILE A 43 5.47 8.00 -9.66
N LEU A 44 6.70 8.39 -9.33
CA LEU A 44 7.81 7.44 -9.19
C LEU A 44 7.57 6.43 -8.07
N SER A 45 6.96 6.86 -6.95
CA SER A 45 6.58 5.94 -5.88
C SER A 45 5.55 4.93 -6.37
N SER A 46 4.50 5.37 -7.08
CA SER A 46 3.45 4.47 -7.60
C SER A 46 4.01 3.45 -8.59
N VAL A 47 4.95 3.86 -9.46
CA VAL A 47 5.60 2.96 -10.43
C VAL A 47 6.50 1.95 -9.69
N ALA A 48 7.27 2.38 -8.69
CA ALA A 48 8.07 1.49 -7.88
C ALA A 48 7.20 0.46 -7.10
N THR A 49 6.03 0.88 -6.62
CA THR A 49 5.08 -0.02 -5.95
C THR A 49 4.39 -0.97 -6.92
N GLN A 50 4.16 -0.55 -8.18
CA GLN A 50 3.61 -1.40 -9.25
C GLN A 50 4.62 -2.48 -9.69
N ASP A 51 5.89 -2.12 -9.84
CA ASP A 51 6.98 -3.09 -10.06
C ASP A 51 7.15 -4.02 -8.85
N SER A 52 6.89 -3.50 -7.65
CA SER A 52 6.80 -4.27 -6.40
C SER A 52 5.42 -4.90 -6.16
N GLY A 53 4.50 -4.84 -7.14
CA GLY A 53 3.15 -5.39 -7.04
C GLY A 53 3.14 -6.92 -6.91
N ALA A 54 4.22 -7.57 -7.33
CA ALA A 54 4.51 -8.96 -7.01
C ALA A 54 4.75 -9.20 -5.51
N SER A 55 5.23 -8.18 -4.76
CA SER A 55 5.59 -8.28 -3.34
C SER A 55 4.49 -7.80 -2.39
N HIS A 56 3.71 -6.76 -2.74
CA HIS A 56 2.57 -6.32 -1.90
C HIS A 56 1.41 -7.32 -1.90
N GLY A 57 1.12 -7.98 -3.04
CA GLY A 57 0.18 -9.10 -3.07
C GLY A 57 0.66 -10.30 -2.23
N GLN A 58 1.97 -10.51 -2.16
CA GLN A 58 2.57 -11.58 -1.35
C GLN A 58 2.46 -11.30 0.16
N GLY A 59 2.54 -10.03 0.57
CA GLY A 59 2.32 -9.61 1.95
C GLY A 59 0.86 -9.77 2.38
N LEU A 60 -0.10 -9.37 1.54
CA LEU A 60 -1.53 -9.52 1.82
C LEU A 60 -1.94 -11.00 1.87
N THR A 61 -1.52 -11.80 0.88
CA THR A 61 -1.76 -13.26 0.90
C THR A 61 -1.10 -13.96 2.09
N GLY A 62 0.06 -13.47 2.54
CA GLY A 62 0.71 -13.94 3.76
C GLY A 62 -0.05 -13.59 5.04
N ILE A 63 -0.69 -12.41 5.08
CA ILE A 63 -1.55 -11.99 6.19
C ILE A 63 -2.83 -12.82 6.20
N ASP A 64 -3.47 -13.01 5.04
CA ASP A 64 -4.69 -13.82 4.90
C ASP A 64 -4.46 -15.27 5.34
N ARG A 65 -3.34 -15.87 4.92
CA ARG A 65 -2.95 -17.22 5.35
C ARG A 65 -2.75 -17.33 6.86
N LYS A 66 -2.08 -16.35 7.47
CA LYS A 66 -1.88 -16.33 8.93
C LYS A 66 -3.19 -16.17 9.68
N LEU A 67 -4.13 -15.40 9.15
CA LEU A 67 -5.45 -15.21 9.73
C LEU A 67 -6.25 -16.53 9.69
N GLU A 68 -6.17 -17.26 8.58
CA GLU A 68 -6.80 -18.58 8.43
C GLU A 68 -6.18 -19.62 9.38
N GLU A 69 -4.85 -19.65 9.52
CA GLU A 69 -4.15 -20.50 10.48
C GLU A 69 -4.57 -20.21 11.94
N ILE A 70 -4.73 -18.93 12.29
CA ILE A 70 -5.23 -18.53 13.61
C ILE A 70 -6.69 -18.98 13.79
N ASN A 71 -7.54 -18.80 12.78
CA ASN A 71 -8.95 -19.17 12.89
C ASN A 71 -9.10 -20.68 13.13
N VAL A 72 -8.36 -21.52 12.40
CA VAL A 72 -8.33 -22.97 12.61
C VAL A 72 -7.81 -23.32 14.01
N ALA A 73 -6.76 -22.64 14.49
CA ALA A 73 -6.24 -22.88 15.83
C ALA A 73 -7.25 -22.52 16.93
N VAL A 74 -7.99 -21.41 16.76
CA VAL A 74 -9.04 -20.96 17.69
C VAL A 74 -10.22 -21.94 17.68
N GLU A 75 -10.69 -22.38 16.52
CA GLU A 75 -11.77 -23.37 16.40
C GLU A 75 -11.40 -24.69 17.06
N ARG A 76 -10.16 -25.16 16.86
CA ARG A 76 -9.66 -26.38 17.50
C ARG A 76 -9.61 -26.24 19.03
N LEU A 77 -9.18 -25.09 19.52
CA LEU A 77 -9.08 -24.83 20.96
C LEU A 77 -10.48 -24.71 21.60
N ALA A 78 -11.42 -24.06 20.91
CA ALA A 78 -12.83 -24.00 21.31
C ALA A 78 -13.47 -25.40 21.35
N GLY A 79 -13.20 -26.24 20.35
CA GLY A 79 -13.67 -27.63 20.32
C GLY A 79 -13.13 -28.48 21.48
N MET A 80 -11.84 -28.33 21.82
CA MET A 80 -11.24 -29.03 22.96
C MET A 80 -11.84 -28.60 24.31
N LEU A 81 -12.15 -27.31 24.47
CA LEU A 81 -12.82 -26.80 25.67
C LEU A 81 -14.26 -27.34 25.76
N ALA A 82 -15.01 -27.32 24.67
CA ALA A 82 -16.37 -27.86 24.62
C ALA A 82 -16.43 -29.37 24.95
N MET A 83 -15.45 -30.14 24.46
CA MET A 83 -15.32 -31.57 24.74
C MET A 83 -14.93 -31.85 26.21
N ARG A 84 -14.10 -30.99 26.82
CA ARG A 84 -13.81 -31.09 28.26
C ARG A 84 -14.99 -30.71 29.14
N MET A 85 -15.80 -29.73 28.74
CA MET A 85 -16.98 -29.30 29.49
C MET A 85 -18.07 -30.38 29.50
N THR A 86 -18.26 -31.09 28.38
CA THR A 86 -19.20 -32.23 28.31
C THR A 86 -18.70 -33.46 29.07
N SER A 87 -17.38 -33.69 29.14
CA SER A 87 -16.80 -34.76 29.96
C SER A 87 -16.82 -34.50 31.47
N ASN A 88 -17.02 -33.26 31.93
CA ASN A 88 -17.08 -32.91 33.36
C ASN A 88 -18.52 -32.85 33.90
N ALA A 89 -19.52 -33.05 33.04
CA ALA A 89 -20.95 -33.03 33.39
C ALA A 89 -21.61 -34.42 33.36
N ALA A 90 -20.84 -35.48 33.14
CA ALA A 90 -21.23 -36.89 33.26
C ALA A 90 -20.54 -37.51 34.48
#